data_AF-A0A1G0XLC4-F1
#
_entry.id   AF-A0A1G0XLC4-F1
#
_cell.length_a   1.000
_cell.length_b   1.000
_cell.length_c   1.000
_cell.angle_alpha   90.00
_cell.angle_beta   90.00
_cell.angle_gamma   90.00
#
_symmetry.space_group_name_H-M   'P 1'
#
loop_
_entity.id
_entity.type
_entity.pdbx_description
1 polymer ?
#
loop_
_entity_poly.entity_id
_entity_poly.type
_entity_poly.pdbx_seq_one_letter_code
_entity_poly.pdbx_strand_id
1 'polypeptide(L)' 'MINNGMGVLNVAKANYQSAFEWYLDLRRFGSVPHAGFGLGLERTVGWICGLEHVRETIPFARMIYRNTP' A
#
# COMPACT_ATOMS: atom_id res chain seq x y z
N MET A 1 -18.00 9.86 35.24
CA MET A 1 -16.62 9.54 34.81
C MET A 1 -16.33 8.16 35.40
N ILE A 2 -16.25 7.03 34.70
CA ILE A 2 -15.50 6.64 33.49
C ILE A 2 -15.98 5.22 33.08
N ASN A 3 -16.71 5.02 31.96
CA ASN A 3 -16.84 3.68 31.35
C ASN A 3 -17.47 3.69 29.93
N ASN A 4 -16.96 4.54 29.03
CA ASN A 4 -17.37 4.57 27.61
C ASN A 4 -16.18 4.29 26.65
N GLY A 5 -15.17 3.53 27.08
CA GLY A 5 -13.90 3.36 26.34
C GLY A 5 -13.65 1.99 25.70
N MET A 6 -14.47 0.96 25.94
CA MET A 6 -14.16 -0.44 25.58
C MET A 6 -15.15 -1.09 24.59
N GLY A 7 -16.12 -0.35 24.04
CA GLY A 7 -17.12 -0.88 23.09
C GLY A 7 -16.71 -0.76 21.62
N VAL A 8 -16.01 0.32 21.26
CA VAL A 8 -15.67 0.65 19.86
C VAL A 8 -14.52 -0.19 19.29
N LEU A 9 -13.62 -0.70 20.12
CA LEU A 9 -12.47 -1.52 19.70
C LEU A 9 -12.88 -2.92 19.21
N ASN A 10 -14.01 -3.46 19.69
CA ASN A 10 -14.45 -4.82 19.35
C ASN A 10 -15.14 -4.91 17.98
N VAL A 11 -15.86 -3.86 17.56
CA VAL A 11 -16.49 -3.81 16.21
C VAL A 11 -15.44 -3.67 15.11
N ALA A 12 -14.38 -2.90 15.36
CA ALA A 12 -13.26 -2.78 14.43
C ALA A 12 -12.55 -4.13 14.21
N LYS A 13 -12.25 -4.88 15.29
CA LYS A 13 -11.57 -6.20 15.20
C LYS A 13 -12.33 -7.24 14.37
N ALA A 14 -13.66 -7.28 14.47
CA ALA A 14 -14.47 -8.27 13.75
C ALA A 14 -14.41 -8.12 12.22
N ASN A 15 -14.36 -6.89 11.71
CA ASN A 15 -14.34 -6.62 10.27
C ASN A 15 -12.98 -6.87 9.61
N TYR A 16 -11.87 -6.73 10.34
CA TYR A 16 -10.54 -7.03 9.81
C TYR A 16 -10.28 -8.53 9.68
N GLN A 17 -10.88 -9.34 10.57
CA GLN A 17 -10.61 -10.76 10.61
C GLN A 17 -11.03 -11.46 9.31
N SER A 18 -12.20 -11.15 8.76
CA SER A 18 -12.69 -11.72 7.50
C SER A 18 -11.95 -11.19 6.27
N ALA A 19 -11.54 -9.92 6.26
CA ALA A 19 -10.83 -9.32 5.14
C ALA A 19 -9.39 -9.85 4.97
N PHE A 20 -8.76 -10.29 6.07
CA PHE A 20 -7.39 -10.81 6.08
C PHE A 20 -7.29 -12.31 6.33
N GLU A 21 -8.42 -13.02 6.47
CA GLU A 21 -8.46 -14.48 6.75
C GLU A 21 -7.67 -15.27 5.71
N TRP A 22 -7.87 -14.97 4.43
CA TRP A 22 -7.14 -15.56 3.30
C TRP A 22 -5.61 -15.36 3.40
N TYR A 23 -5.16 -14.23 3.95
CA TYR A 23 -3.74 -13.91 4.10
C TYR A 23 -3.11 -14.61 5.31
N LEU A 24 -3.87 -14.75 6.39
CA LEU A 24 -3.43 -15.43 7.60
C LEU A 24 -3.37 -16.94 7.41
N ASP A 25 -4.28 -17.52 6.63
CA ASP A 25 -4.28 -18.94 6.28
C ASP A 25 -3.02 -19.33 5.50
N LEU A 26 -2.51 -18.46 4.62
CA LEU A 26 -1.26 -18.70 3.90
C LEU A 26 -0.04 -18.78 4.82
N ARG A 27 -0.07 -18.10 5.98
CA ARG A 27 1.05 -18.11 6.95
C ARG A 27 1.00 -19.29 7.92
N ARG A 28 -0.11 -20.06 7.98
CA ARG A 28 -0.27 -21.23 8.88
C ARG A 28 0.71 -22.36 8.59
N PHE A 29 1.11 -22.52 7.33
CA PHE A 29 1.99 -23.62 6.90
C PHE A 29 3.50 -23.28 6.96
N GLY A 30 3.87 -22.19 7.63
CA GLY A 30 5.26 -21.77 7.84
C GLY A 30 5.78 -20.90 6.70
N SER A 31 5.70 -19.58 6.88
CA SER A 31 6.38 -18.61 6.02
C SER A 31 7.82 -18.42 6.52
N VAL A 32 8.82 -18.51 5.63
CA VAL A 32 10.22 -18.13 5.93
C VAL A 32 10.25 -16.65 6.36
N PRO A 33 11.19 -16.19 7.21
CA PRO A 33 11.37 -14.77 7.46
C PRO A 33 11.75 -14.05 6.15
N HIS A 34 10.79 -13.35 5.55
CA HIS A 34 10.99 -12.54 4.35
C HIS A 34 10.98 -11.05 4.72
N ALA A 35 11.95 -10.31 4.21
CA ALA A 35 11.91 -8.86 4.16
C ALA A 35 11.91 -8.41 2.70
N GLY A 36 11.12 -7.40 2.38
CA GLY A 36 11.09 -6.78 1.05
C GLY A 36 11.30 -5.28 1.18
N PHE A 37 11.89 -4.67 0.16
CA PHE A 37 11.95 -3.23 0.03
C PHE A 37 11.19 -2.81 -1.23
N GLY A 38 10.51 -1.67 -1.17
CA GLY A 38 9.86 -1.06 -2.32
C GLY A 38 10.73 0.06 -2.87
N LEU A 39 10.93 0.06 -4.19
CA LEU A 39 11.58 1.17 -4.89
C LEU A 39 10.60 1.77 -5.89
N GLY A 40 10.40 3.09 -5.81
CA GLY A 40 9.60 3.82 -6.79
C GLY A 40 10.45 4.13 -8.01
N LEU A 41 10.37 3.30 -9.05
CA LEU A 41 11.26 3.31 -10.21
C LEU A 41 11.28 4.68 -10.91
N GLU A 42 10.12 5.28 -11.11
CA GLU A 42 9.91 6.56 -11.75
C GLU A 42 10.53 7.71 -10.93
N ARG A 43 10.52 7.57 -9.60
CA ARG A 43 11.14 8.53 -8.67
C ARG A 43 12.66 8.33 -8.59
N THR A 44 13.13 7.10 -8.67
CA THR A 44 14.56 6.79 -8.76
C THR A 44 15.15 7.32 -10.06
N VAL A 45 14.47 7.13 -11.19
CA VAL A 45 14.89 7.68 -12.48
C VAL A 45 14.87 9.21 -12.46
N GLY A 46 13.83 9.83 -11.88
CA GLY A 46 13.77 11.29 -11.73
C GLY A 46 14.92 11.85 -10.91
N TRP A 47 15.32 11.16 -9.83
CA TRP A 47 16.47 11.54 -9.02
C TRP A 47 17.79 11.40 -9.76
N ILE A 48 18.00 10.30 -10.51
CA ILE A 48 19.22 10.07 -11.29
C ILE A 48 19.35 11.09 -12.43
N CYS A 49 18.24 11.40 -13.11
CA CYS A 49 18.21 12.31 -14.24
C CYS A 49 18.05 13.80 -13.86
N GLY A 50 17.86 14.11 -12.58
CA GLY A 50 17.68 15.49 -12.09
C GLY A 50 16.38 16.15 -12.54
N LEU A 51 15.32 15.37 -12.76
CA LEU A 51 14.05 15.86 -13.29
C LEU A 51 13.13 16.31 -12.14
N GLU A 52 12.48 17.47 -12.28
CA GLU A 52 11.59 18.02 -11.24
C GLU A 52 10.24 17.28 -11.17
N HIS A 53 9.84 16.62 -12.26
CA HIS A 53 8.53 15.98 -12.37
C HIS A 53 8.61 14.53 -12.87
N VAL A 54 7.95 13.63 -12.13
CA VAL A 54 7.82 12.19 -12.46
C VAL A 54 7.13 11.90 -13.80
N ARG A 55 6.49 12.91 -14.40
CA ARG A 55 5.86 12.78 -15.73
C ARG A 55 6.91 12.64 -16.83
N GLU A 56 8.10 13.19 -16.62
CA GLU A 56 9.20 13.18 -17.58
C GLU A 56 9.97 11.84 -17.55
N THR A 57 9.72 11.01 -16.55
CA THR A 57 10.37 9.70 -16.38
C THR A 57 9.56 8.55 -16.99
N ILE A 58 8.39 8.83 -17.58
CA ILE A 58 7.47 7.83 -18.15
C ILE A 58 7.19 8.17 -19.62
N PRO A 59 7.34 7.22 -20.56
CA PRO A 59 7.13 7.48 -21.99
C PRO A 59 5.68 7.87 -22.35
N PHE A 60 4.69 7.34 -21.61
CA PHE A 60 3.27 7.67 -21.78
C PHE A 60 2.66 8.15 -20.46
N ALA A 61 3.07 9.34 -20.01
CA ALA A 61 2.53 9.91 -18.78
C ALA A 61 1.02 10.20 -18.90
N ARG A 62 0.26 9.80 -17.87
CA ARG A 62 -1.12 10.22 -17.72
C ARG A 62 -1.17 11.68 -17.31
N MET A 63 -1.86 12.50 -18.10
CA MET A 63 -2.13 13.90 -17.76
C MET A 63 -3.48 13.98 -17.04
N ILE A 64 -3.63 14.94 -16.12
CA ILE A 64 -4.88 15.13 -15.37
C ILE A 64 -6.12 15.31 -16.28
N TYR A 65 -5.91 15.80 -17.50
CA TYR A 65 -6.95 16.01 -18.52
C TYR A 65 -7.02 14.91 -19.59
N ARG A 66 -6.09 13.95 -19.61
CA ARG A 66 -6.09 12.88 -20.63
C ARG A 66 -6.58 11.57 -20.03
N ASN A 67 -7.87 11.30 -20.23
CA ASN A 67 -8.57 10.13 -19.71
C ASN A 67 -8.70 8.97 -20.72
N THR A 68 -8.29 9.17 -21.98
CA THR A 68 -8.30 8.14 -23.03
C THR A 68 -6.96 8.07 -23.76
N PRO A 69 -6.51 6.87 -24.15
CA PRO A 69 -5.29 6.67 -24.92
C PRO A 69 -5.36 7.32 -26.31
#